data_AF-A0A6N8HK80-F1
#
_entry.id   AF-A0A6N8HK80-F1
#
_cell.length_a   1.000
_cell.length_b   1.000
_cell.length_c   1.000
_cell.angle_alpha   90.00
_cell.angle_beta   90.00
_cell.angle_gamma   90.00
#
_symmetry.space_group_name_H-M   'P 1'
#
loop_
_entity.id
_entity.type
_entity.pdbx_description
1 polymer ?
#
loop_
_entity_poly.entity_id
_entity_poly.type
_entity_poly.pdbx_seq_one_letter_code
_entity_poly.pdbx_strand_id
1 'polypeptide(L)'
;MKKILNDPKHVVDEMLQGLCLTHNELVDRVDGTGVIYRKFTDEGKVGLVSGGGSGHEPAHAGFVGKGMLSAAACGEVFTSPTPDQILEAIKKADQGAGGLLIVKNYSGDIMNFEMAMELADMEDIPVKHVVVNDDIALEDTQSADRRGVAGTLFVHKILGAAAEIGTALEDLQKIGNDVVANMASLGVALTPATVPEVGKPGFELADNELEYGIGIHGESGYRRENIKSSKAIAEELVSQLKNELNWTQGDRFGC
;
A
#
# COMPACT_ATOMS: atom_id res chain seq x y z
N MET A 1 -4.65 15.07 -23.09
CA MET A 1 -4.12 13.93 -22.30
C MET A 1 -4.53 12.63 -22.97
N LYS A 2 -3.66 11.62 -23.08
CA LYS A 2 -4.03 10.29 -23.60
C LYS A 2 -4.29 9.35 -22.41
N LYS A 3 -5.56 9.22 -22.01
CA LYS A 3 -6.04 8.24 -21.02
C LYS A 3 -7.34 7.64 -21.53
N ILE A 4 -7.61 6.39 -21.16
CA ILE A 4 -8.89 5.72 -21.41
C ILE A 4 -9.69 5.88 -20.13
N LEU A 5 -10.58 6.86 -20.08
CA LEU A 5 -11.48 7.15 -18.96
C LEU A 5 -12.70 7.91 -19.47
N ASN A 6 -13.80 7.90 -18.70
CA ASN A 6 -14.99 8.70 -18.97
C ASN A 6 -14.83 10.10 -18.34
N ASP A 7 -15.46 10.36 -17.20
CA ASP A 7 -15.26 11.58 -16.41
C ASP A 7 -14.14 11.33 -15.38
N PRO A 8 -13.09 12.17 -15.32
CA PRO A 8 -12.03 12.07 -14.31
C PRO A 8 -12.55 11.97 -12.86
N LYS A 9 -13.69 12.57 -12.53
CA LYS A 9 -14.30 12.53 -11.19
C LYS A 9 -14.89 11.17 -10.80
N HIS A 10 -15.10 10.31 -11.79
CA HIS A 10 -15.69 8.98 -11.59
C HIS A 10 -14.66 7.87 -11.83
N VAL A 11 -13.39 8.22 -12.03
CA VAL A 11 -12.35 7.23 -12.40
C VAL A 11 -12.20 6.11 -11.38
N VAL A 12 -12.21 6.44 -10.08
CA VAL A 12 -12.10 5.45 -9.00
C VAL A 12 -13.38 4.61 -8.93
N ASP A 13 -14.54 5.27 -8.98
CA ASP A 13 -15.84 4.59 -8.89
C ASP A 13 -16.05 3.57 -10.02
N GLU A 14 -15.83 3.99 -11.26
CA GLU A 14 -15.96 3.13 -12.45
C GLU A 14 -14.93 2.00 -12.46
N MET A 15 -13.70 2.27 -12.02
CA MET A 15 -12.64 1.26 -11.89
C MET A 15 -13.04 0.18 -10.88
N LEU A 16 -13.50 0.57 -9.69
CA LEU A 16 -13.93 -0.36 -8.65
C LEU A 16 -15.18 -1.15 -9.07
N GLN A 17 -16.11 -0.51 -9.77
CA GLN A 17 -17.26 -1.21 -10.37
C GLN A 17 -16.78 -2.27 -11.38
N GLY A 18 -15.83 -1.93 -12.25
CA GLY A 18 -15.23 -2.87 -13.20
C GLY A 18 -14.55 -4.05 -12.51
N LEU A 19 -13.83 -3.80 -11.41
CA LEU A 19 -13.20 -4.84 -10.60
C LEU A 19 -14.25 -5.83 -10.04
N CYS A 20 -15.31 -5.31 -9.43
CA CYS A 20 -16.39 -6.14 -8.86
C CYS A 20 -17.15 -6.93 -9.93
N LEU A 21 -17.38 -6.35 -11.11
CA LEU A 21 -18.01 -7.08 -12.22
C LEU A 21 -17.13 -8.23 -12.72
N THR A 22 -15.81 -7.99 -12.81
CA THR A 22 -14.83 -8.96 -13.32
C THR A 22 -14.61 -10.11 -12.35
N HIS A 23 -14.63 -9.83 -11.05
CA HIS A 23 -14.32 -10.79 -9.97
C HIS A 23 -15.49 -10.95 -8.98
N ASN A 24 -16.73 -10.99 -9.49
CA ASN A 24 -17.95 -11.00 -8.68
C ASN A 24 -18.06 -12.22 -7.76
N GLU A 25 -17.32 -13.29 -8.04
CA GLU A 25 -17.25 -14.49 -7.23
C GLU A 25 -16.29 -14.36 -6.04
N LEU A 26 -15.37 -13.38 -6.08
CA LEU A 26 -14.32 -13.20 -5.07
C LEU A 26 -14.55 -11.98 -4.18
N VAL A 27 -14.99 -10.87 -4.77
CA VAL A 27 -15.06 -9.57 -4.09
C VAL A 27 -16.40 -8.89 -4.29
N ASP A 28 -16.71 -7.99 -3.37
CA ASP A 28 -17.84 -7.09 -3.44
C ASP A 28 -17.44 -5.70 -2.94
N ARG A 29 -18.33 -4.74 -3.12
CA ARG A 29 -18.11 -3.34 -2.75
C ARG A 29 -19.16 -2.88 -1.73
N VAL A 30 -18.76 -2.07 -0.77
CA VAL A 30 -19.73 -1.38 0.11
C VAL A 30 -20.37 -0.25 -0.69
N ASP A 31 -21.68 -0.31 -0.86
CA ASP A 31 -22.46 0.64 -1.66
C ASP A 31 -22.13 2.09 -1.33
N GLY A 32 -21.84 2.89 -2.37
CA GLY A 32 -21.54 4.32 -2.23
C GLY A 32 -20.18 4.66 -1.63
N THR A 33 -19.28 3.68 -1.44
CA THR A 33 -17.95 3.91 -0.86
C THR A 33 -16.83 3.36 -1.74
N GLY A 34 -15.57 3.71 -1.48
CA GLY A 34 -14.40 3.09 -2.12
C GLY A 34 -13.96 1.76 -1.53
N VAL A 35 -14.78 1.08 -0.73
CA VAL A 35 -14.37 -0.12 0.02
C VAL A 35 -14.66 -1.39 -0.76
N ILE A 36 -13.60 -2.13 -1.08
CA ILE A 36 -13.66 -3.49 -1.63
C ILE A 36 -13.40 -4.50 -0.52
N TYR A 37 -14.20 -5.56 -0.44
CA TYR A 37 -14.01 -6.63 0.53
C TYR A 37 -14.19 -8.00 -0.12
N ARG A 38 -13.54 -9.01 0.45
CA ARG A 38 -13.67 -10.39 -0.03
C ARG A 38 -14.99 -10.99 0.41
N LYS A 39 -15.53 -11.90 -0.40
CA LYS A 39 -16.63 -12.78 0.01
C LYS A 39 -16.06 -13.88 0.90
N PHE A 40 -16.40 -13.85 2.19
CA PHE A 40 -15.88 -14.81 3.15
C PHE A 40 -16.49 -16.20 2.96
N THR A 41 -15.65 -17.22 3.02
CA THR A 41 -16.08 -18.63 3.08
C THR A 41 -15.84 -19.26 4.44
N ASP A 42 -15.03 -18.61 5.28
CA ASP A 42 -14.56 -19.09 6.58
C ASP A 42 -14.67 -17.91 7.58
N GLU A 43 -15.06 -18.17 8.83
CA GLU A 43 -15.24 -17.16 9.91
C GLU A 43 -14.20 -17.31 11.03
N GLY A 44 -14.17 -16.36 11.98
CA GLY A 44 -13.39 -16.45 13.22
C GLY A 44 -11.88 -16.16 13.08
N LYS A 45 -11.45 -15.59 11.95
CA LYS A 45 -10.06 -15.19 11.69
C LYS A 45 -9.92 -13.68 11.77
N VAL A 46 -8.74 -13.18 12.15
CA VAL A 46 -8.43 -11.75 12.14
C VAL A 46 -8.57 -11.20 10.71
N GLY A 47 -9.34 -10.13 10.56
CA GLY A 47 -9.47 -9.42 9.29
C GLY A 47 -8.24 -8.58 8.98
N LEU A 48 -7.74 -8.63 7.74
CA LEU A 48 -6.66 -7.74 7.30
C LEU A 48 -7.22 -6.61 6.44
N VAL A 49 -6.95 -5.36 6.82
CA VAL A 49 -7.41 -4.19 6.08
C VAL A 49 -6.22 -3.35 5.66
N SER A 50 -6.22 -2.88 4.42
CA SER A 50 -5.29 -1.87 3.96
C SER A 50 -6.02 -0.84 3.12
N GLY A 51 -5.30 0.10 2.53
CA GLY A 51 -5.89 1.17 1.75
C GLY A 51 -4.93 2.31 1.47
N GLY A 52 -5.51 3.40 0.99
CA GLY A 52 -4.80 4.60 0.58
C GLY A 52 -5.40 5.18 -0.69
N GLY A 53 -4.74 6.20 -1.22
CA GLY A 53 -5.14 6.79 -2.50
C GLY A 53 -5.06 5.82 -3.66
N SER A 54 -6.02 5.93 -4.58
CA SER A 54 -6.03 5.18 -5.85
C SER A 54 -4.91 5.66 -6.79
N GLY A 55 -4.67 4.93 -7.87
CA GLY A 55 -3.60 5.20 -8.84
C GLY A 55 -2.36 4.34 -8.66
N HIS A 56 -2.41 3.37 -7.74
CA HIS A 56 -1.36 2.38 -7.47
C HIS A 56 -1.79 0.96 -7.83
N GLU A 57 -2.82 0.82 -8.66
CA GLU A 57 -3.40 -0.47 -9.00
C GLU A 57 -2.32 -1.45 -9.53
N PRO A 58 -2.29 -2.72 -9.06
CA PRO A 58 -3.34 -3.42 -8.32
C PRO A 58 -3.42 -3.10 -6.81
N ALA A 59 -2.52 -2.29 -6.25
CA ALA A 59 -2.58 -1.94 -4.83
C ALA A 59 -3.79 -1.02 -4.55
N HIS A 60 -4.69 -1.33 -3.60
CA HIS A 60 -4.73 -2.53 -2.76
C HIS A 60 -5.88 -3.49 -3.11
N ALA A 61 -6.88 -3.03 -3.87
CA ALA A 61 -8.08 -3.81 -4.15
C ALA A 61 -7.80 -5.13 -4.90
N GLY A 62 -6.74 -5.18 -5.73
CA GLY A 62 -6.31 -6.40 -6.41
C GLY A 62 -5.69 -7.45 -5.48
N PHE A 63 -5.42 -7.11 -4.21
CA PHE A 63 -4.88 -8.01 -3.20
C PHE A 63 -5.93 -8.44 -2.16
N VAL A 64 -7.21 -8.11 -2.39
CA VAL A 64 -8.33 -8.55 -1.56
C VAL A 64 -8.72 -9.98 -1.94
N GLY A 65 -8.59 -10.92 -1.00
CA GLY A 65 -8.84 -12.34 -1.22
C GLY A 65 -8.30 -13.26 -0.14
N LYS A 66 -8.49 -14.57 -0.33
CA LYS A 66 -8.01 -15.60 0.61
C LYS A 66 -6.48 -15.60 0.70
N GLY A 67 -5.94 -15.54 1.92
CA GLY A 67 -4.48 -15.52 2.13
C GLY A 67 -3.77 -14.19 1.89
N MET A 68 -4.53 -13.10 1.73
CA MET A 68 -4.07 -11.71 1.64
C MET A 68 -5.05 -10.78 2.39
N LEU A 69 -5.49 -9.66 1.79
CA LEU A 69 -6.37 -8.70 2.45
C LEU A 69 -7.81 -9.20 2.53
N SER A 70 -8.48 -8.87 3.63
CA SER A 70 -9.93 -9.05 3.79
C SER A 70 -10.72 -7.90 3.18
N ALA A 71 -10.21 -6.67 3.30
CA ALA A 71 -10.77 -5.49 2.66
C ALA A 71 -9.69 -4.47 2.29
N ALA A 72 -10.01 -3.59 1.34
CA ALA A 72 -9.22 -2.44 0.94
C ALA A 72 -10.11 -1.20 0.87
N ALA A 73 -9.72 -0.13 1.57
CA ALA A 73 -10.33 1.19 1.44
C ALA A 73 -9.59 2.02 0.38
N CYS A 74 -10.23 2.27 -0.76
CA CYS A 74 -9.68 3.06 -1.86
C CYS A 74 -10.18 4.50 -1.78
N GLY A 75 -9.26 5.44 -1.53
CA GLY A 75 -9.55 6.87 -1.63
C GLY A 75 -9.46 7.37 -3.06
N GLU A 76 -9.63 8.68 -3.25
CA GLU A 76 -9.40 9.32 -4.55
C GLU A 76 -7.94 9.18 -5.02
N VAL A 77 -7.66 9.53 -6.27
CA VAL A 77 -6.31 9.36 -6.84
C VAL A 77 -5.28 10.11 -5.99
N PHE A 78 -4.29 9.36 -5.46
CA PHE A 78 -3.24 9.84 -4.55
C PHE A 78 -3.72 10.51 -3.25
N THR A 79 -4.96 10.27 -2.84
CA THR A 79 -5.54 10.85 -1.62
C THR A 79 -6.04 9.74 -0.70
N SER A 80 -5.58 9.74 0.57
CA SER A 80 -6.01 8.76 1.59
C SER A 80 -7.55 8.67 1.70
N PRO A 81 -8.15 7.48 1.87
CA PRO A 81 -9.57 7.32 2.14
C PRO A 81 -9.93 7.99 3.47
N THR A 82 -11.21 8.35 3.62
CA THR A 82 -11.68 8.96 4.88
C THR A 82 -11.72 7.94 6.01
N PRO A 83 -11.62 8.37 7.29
CA PRO A 83 -11.77 7.48 8.44
C PRO A 83 -13.04 6.64 8.41
N ASP A 84 -14.16 7.22 7.97
CA ASP A 84 -15.45 6.50 7.84
C ASP A 84 -15.39 5.36 6.82
N GLN A 85 -14.70 5.55 5.69
CA GLN A 85 -14.51 4.48 4.71
C GLN A 85 -13.60 3.38 5.25
N ILE A 86 -12.56 3.74 6.01
CA ILE A 86 -11.67 2.76 6.64
C ILE A 86 -12.43 1.98 7.72
N LEU A 87 -13.30 2.63 8.49
CA LEU A 87 -14.19 1.98 9.46
C LEU A 87 -15.14 0.98 8.79
N GLU A 88 -15.75 1.33 7.66
CA GLU A 88 -16.58 0.39 6.89
C GLU A 88 -15.76 -0.81 6.37
N ALA A 89 -14.50 -0.59 5.99
CA ALA A 89 -13.58 -1.68 5.63
C ALA A 89 -13.25 -2.58 6.83
N ILE A 90 -13.04 -2.01 8.02
CA ILE A 90 -12.84 -2.75 9.28
C ILE A 90 -14.06 -3.61 9.59
N LYS A 91 -15.27 -3.04 9.54
CA LYS A 91 -16.53 -3.74 9.78
C LYS A 91 -16.75 -4.90 8.81
N LYS A 92 -16.43 -4.70 7.54
CA LYS A 92 -16.51 -5.77 6.53
C LYS A 92 -15.45 -6.84 6.73
N ALA A 93 -14.29 -6.49 7.27
CA ALA A 93 -13.19 -7.42 7.48
C ALA A 93 -13.32 -8.21 8.79
N ASP A 94 -13.97 -7.66 9.81
CA ASP A 94 -14.13 -8.32 11.09
C ASP A 94 -15.01 -9.58 10.96
N GLN A 95 -14.50 -10.69 11.48
CA GLN A 95 -15.17 -11.99 11.54
C GLN A 95 -15.32 -12.47 13.00
N GLY A 96 -15.37 -11.52 13.94
CA GLY A 96 -15.43 -11.77 15.39
C GLY A 96 -14.07 -11.92 16.07
N ALA A 97 -12.98 -11.60 15.35
CA ALA A 97 -11.61 -11.69 15.86
C ALA A 97 -10.84 -10.37 15.75
N GLY A 98 -11.51 -9.27 15.38
CA GLY A 98 -10.92 -7.97 15.19
C GLY A 98 -10.21 -7.79 13.85
N GLY A 99 -9.50 -6.67 13.73
CA GLY A 99 -8.83 -6.25 12.49
C GLY A 99 -7.37 -5.84 12.69
N LEU A 100 -6.52 -6.17 11.72
CA LEU A 100 -5.18 -5.61 11.60
C LEU A 100 -5.10 -4.69 10.39
N LEU A 101 -4.77 -3.42 10.63
CA LEU A 101 -4.55 -2.43 9.59
C LEU A 101 -3.10 -2.48 9.11
N ILE A 102 -2.89 -2.56 7.80
CA ILE A 102 -1.57 -2.45 7.17
C ILE A 102 -1.51 -1.10 6.48
N VAL A 103 -0.77 -0.17 7.05
CA VAL A 103 -0.79 1.26 6.67
C VAL A 103 0.53 1.65 6.04
N LYS A 104 0.50 2.22 4.84
CA LYS A 104 1.70 2.78 4.22
C LYS A 104 2.06 4.08 4.95
N ASN A 105 3.34 4.32 5.21
CA ASN A 105 3.76 5.49 5.98
C ASN A 105 3.70 6.79 5.18
N TYR A 106 2.50 7.36 5.06
CA TYR A 106 2.22 8.72 4.59
C TYR A 106 1.37 9.42 5.64
N SER A 107 1.63 10.69 5.93
CA SER A 107 0.95 11.38 7.04
C SER A 107 -0.57 11.36 6.94
N GLY A 108 -1.14 11.48 5.73
CA GLY A 108 -2.58 11.38 5.51
C GLY A 108 -3.14 9.95 5.65
N ASP A 109 -2.36 8.93 5.31
CA ASP A 109 -2.72 7.53 5.55
C ASP A 109 -2.69 7.25 7.07
N ILE A 110 -1.60 7.61 7.77
CA ILE A 110 -1.46 7.41 9.22
C ILE A 110 -2.60 8.09 9.99
N MET A 111 -2.82 9.39 9.76
CA MET A 111 -3.85 10.14 10.47
C MET A 111 -5.26 9.56 10.27
N ASN A 112 -5.63 9.20 9.03
CA ASN A 112 -6.97 8.69 8.76
C ASN A 112 -7.18 7.27 9.30
N PHE A 113 -6.15 6.42 9.23
CA PHE A 113 -6.22 5.07 9.78
C PHE A 113 -6.23 5.06 11.31
N GLU A 114 -5.45 5.92 11.98
CA GLU A 114 -5.50 6.07 13.43
C GLU A 114 -6.87 6.57 13.90
N MET A 115 -7.45 7.57 13.21
CA MET A 115 -8.81 8.03 13.48
C MET A 115 -9.84 6.90 13.31
N ALA A 116 -9.70 6.07 12.26
CA ALA A 116 -10.58 4.92 12.07
C ALA A 116 -10.42 3.85 13.15
N MET A 117 -9.22 3.70 13.73
CA MET A 117 -9.02 2.82 14.90
C MET A 117 -9.77 3.34 16.12
N GLU A 118 -9.74 4.65 16.38
CA GLU A 118 -10.52 5.26 17.46
C GLU A 118 -12.03 5.04 17.26
N LEU A 119 -12.53 5.20 16.02
CA LEU A 119 -13.93 4.93 15.69
C LEU A 119 -14.29 3.45 15.85
N ALA A 120 -13.39 2.53 15.49
CA ALA A 120 -13.60 1.09 15.66
C ALA A 120 -13.65 0.69 17.15
N ASP A 121 -12.82 1.32 17.99
CA ASP A 121 -12.83 1.13 19.45
C ASP A 121 -14.17 1.57 20.07
N MET A 122 -14.75 2.67 19.58
CA MET A 122 -16.10 3.11 19.98
C MET A 122 -17.21 2.11 19.61
N GLU A 123 -16.95 1.20 18.67
CA GLU A 123 -17.86 0.12 18.26
C GLU A 123 -17.45 -1.25 18.83
N ASP A 124 -16.56 -1.28 19.83
CA ASP A 124 -16.04 -2.48 20.49
C ASP A 124 -15.34 -3.47 19.53
N ILE A 125 -14.80 -2.99 18.40
CA ILE A 125 -14.03 -3.81 17.45
C ILE A 125 -12.53 -3.71 17.79
N PRO A 126 -11.87 -4.81 18.20
CA PRO A 126 -10.44 -4.79 18.49
C PRO A 126 -9.63 -4.55 17.21
N VAL A 127 -8.85 -3.48 17.19
CA VAL A 127 -8.00 -3.15 16.03
C VAL A 127 -6.56 -2.88 16.44
N LYS A 128 -5.62 -3.40 15.67
CA LYS A 128 -4.19 -3.05 15.72
C LYS A 128 -3.72 -2.60 14.34
N HIS A 129 -2.52 -2.03 14.26
CA HIS A 129 -1.92 -1.69 12.98
C HIS A 129 -0.45 -2.09 12.88
N VAL A 130 0.02 -2.18 11.63
CA VAL A 130 1.43 -2.25 11.23
C VAL A 130 1.66 -1.11 10.24
N VAL A 131 2.65 -0.27 10.53
CA VAL A 131 3.08 0.80 9.62
C VAL A 131 4.21 0.28 8.75
N VAL A 132 4.08 0.41 7.43
CA VAL A 132 5.08 0.00 6.45
C VAL A 132 5.86 1.22 5.98
N ASN A 133 7.17 1.20 6.19
CA ASN A 133 8.12 2.30 5.93
C ASN A 133 9.38 1.78 5.22
N ASP A 134 9.20 0.98 4.17
CA ASP A 134 10.25 0.23 3.49
C ASP A 134 11.11 1.06 2.51
N ASP A 135 10.74 2.30 2.19
CA ASP A 135 11.49 3.12 1.23
C ASP A 135 12.78 3.73 1.82
N ILE A 136 13.91 3.36 1.24
CA ILE A 136 15.25 3.77 1.72
C ILE A 136 15.81 4.97 0.97
N ALA A 137 15.01 5.64 0.12
CA ALA A 137 15.45 6.76 -0.70
C ALA A 137 15.96 7.97 0.08
N LEU A 138 15.53 8.17 1.33
CA LEU A 138 15.83 9.37 2.10
C LEU A 138 16.96 9.09 3.10
N GLU A 139 18.21 9.35 2.68
CA GLU A 139 19.45 9.00 3.38
C GLU A 139 19.56 9.57 4.82
N ASP A 140 18.93 10.72 5.10
CA ASP A 140 19.02 11.44 6.40
C ASP A 140 17.73 11.38 7.25
N THR A 141 16.79 10.49 6.90
CA THR A 141 15.55 10.35 7.66
C THR A 141 15.67 9.27 8.72
N GLN A 142 15.10 9.52 9.91
CA GLN A 142 14.92 8.44 10.87
C GLN A 142 14.06 7.35 10.21
N SER A 143 14.27 6.08 10.55
CA SER A 143 13.48 4.98 9.96
C SER A 143 11.96 5.23 10.04
N ALA A 144 11.51 5.92 11.09
CA ALA A 144 10.12 6.33 11.30
C ALA A 144 9.55 7.28 10.24
N ASP A 145 10.39 8.02 9.50
CA ASP A 145 9.96 9.01 8.50
C ASP A 145 10.00 8.45 7.06
N ARG A 146 10.46 7.20 6.88
CA ARG A 146 10.54 6.54 5.57
C ARG A 146 9.17 6.24 4.99
N ARG A 147 9.00 6.42 3.68
CA ARG A 147 7.73 6.16 2.99
C ARG A 147 7.42 4.66 2.94
N GLY A 148 6.13 4.31 2.91
CA GLY A 148 5.68 2.95 2.56
C GLY A 148 5.47 2.80 1.06
N VAL A 149 6.09 1.81 0.44
CA VAL A 149 6.04 1.60 -1.02
C VAL A 149 5.77 0.13 -1.35
N ALA A 150 6.36 -0.39 -2.43
CA ALA A 150 6.05 -1.70 -3.00
C ALA A 150 6.21 -2.88 -2.03
N GLY A 151 7.10 -2.77 -1.04
CA GLY A 151 7.31 -3.81 -0.05
C GLY A 151 6.08 -4.12 0.81
N THR A 152 5.13 -3.18 0.88
CA THR A 152 3.80 -3.38 1.49
C THR A 152 3.10 -4.65 0.97
N LEU A 153 3.30 -5.03 -0.30
CA LEU A 153 2.76 -6.28 -0.86
C LEU A 153 3.21 -7.52 -0.09
N PHE A 154 4.48 -7.58 0.33
CA PHE A 154 5.00 -8.72 1.07
C PHE A 154 4.43 -8.78 2.50
N VAL A 155 4.19 -7.62 3.12
CA VAL A 155 3.48 -7.52 4.39
C VAL A 155 2.08 -8.10 4.27
N HIS A 156 1.32 -7.70 3.24
CA HIS A 156 0.00 -8.27 2.94
C HIS A 156 0.04 -9.79 2.77
N LYS A 157 1.03 -10.30 2.03
CA LYS A 157 1.13 -11.72 1.70
C LYS A 157 1.50 -12.58 2.90
N ILE A 158 2.46 -12.13 3.71
CA ILE A 158 2.95 -12.87 4.88
C ILE A 158 1.89 -12.85 5.98
N LEU A 159 1.36 -11.67 6.31
CA LEU A 159 0.31 -11.55 7.32
C LEU A 159 -0.97 -12.24 6.87
N GLY A 160 -1.34 -12.14 5.60
CA GLY A 160 -2.49 -12.86 5.05
C GLY A 160 -2.37 -14.36 5.22
N ALA A 161 -1.19 -14.94 4.98
CA ALA A 161 -0.95 -16.36 5.22
C ALA A 161 -1.05 -16.73 6.71
N ALA A 162 -0.48 -15.91 7.59
CA ALA A 162 -0.56 -16.13 9.05
C ALA A 162 -2.01 -16.00 9.58
N ALA A 163 -2.77 -15.01 9.10
CA ALA A 163 -4.17 -14.85 9.47
C ALA A 163 -5.03 -16.04 9.02
N GLU A 164 -4.76 -16.62 7.84
CA GLU A 164 -5.49 -17.80 7.35
C GLU A 164 -5.30 -19.06 8.20
N ILE A 165 -4.17 -19.19 8.90
CA ILE A 165 -3.92 -20.30 9.84
C ILE A 165 -4.38 -19.97 11.27
N GLY A 166 -5.07 -18.85 11.48
CA GLY A 166 -5.68 -18.49 12.76
C GLY A 166 -4.73 -17.81 13.75
N THR A 167 -3.65 -17.17 13.30
CA THR A 167 -2.78 -16.39 14.18
C THR A 167 -3.55 -15.25 14.84
N ALA A 168 -3.34 -15.08 16.16
CA ALA A 168 -4.00 -14.04 16.95
C ALA A 168 -3.55 -12.63 16.56
N LEU A 169 -4.40 -11.63 16.82
CA LEU A 169 -4.21 -10.24 16.42
C LEU A 169 -2.89 -9.64 16.94
N GLU A 170 -2.54 -9.91 18.21
CA GLU A 170 -1.28 -9.46 18.82
C GLU A 170 -0.05 -10.03 18.12
N ASP A 171 -0.10 -11.31 17.74
CA ASP A 171 1.03 -11.99 17.13
C ASP A 171 1.16 -11.63 15.65
N LEU A 172 0.06 -11.36 14.95
CA LEU A 172 0.09 -10.79 13.61
C LEU A 172 0.76 -9.40 13.61
N GLN A 173 0.45 -8.54 14.60
CA GLN A 173 1.13 -7.25 14.71
C GLN A 173 2.64 -7.41 14.89
N LYS A 174 3.09 -8.34 15.76
CA LYS A 174 4.51 -8.62 15.97
C LYS A 174 5.18 -9.11 14.69
N ILE A 175 4.58 -10.10 14.02
CA ILE A 175 5.09 -10.63 12.74
C ILE A 175 5.19 -9.51 11.71
N GLY A 176 4.19 -8.63 11.63
CA GLY A 176 4.19 -7.53 10.66
C GLY A 176 5.31 -6.53 10.93
N ASN A 177 5.50 -6.14 12.18
CA ASN A 177 6.59 -5.26 12.58
C ASN A 177 7.96 -5.90 12.30
N ASP A 178 8.11 -7.20 12.58
CA ASP A 178 9.35 -7.94 12.29
C ASP A 178 9.63 -8.01 10.78
N VAL A 179 8.60 -8.23 9.95
CA VAL A 179 8.72 -8.25 8.49
C VAL A 179 9.14 -6.87 7.97
N VAL A 180 8.50 -5.80 8.44
CA VAL A 180 8.82 -4.42 8.04
C VAL A 180 10.26 -4.06 8.42
N ALA A 181 10.71 -4.44 9.61
CA ALA A 181 12.08 -4.18 10.08
C ALA A 181 13.18 -4.87 9.24
N ASN A 182 12.83 -5.88 8.44
CA ASN A 182 13.76 -6.64 7.60
C ASN A 182 13.55 -6.37 6.10
N MET A 183 12.95 -5.23 5.75
CA MET A 183 12.59 -4.88 4.38
C MET A 183 13.22 -3.55 3.95
N ALA A 184 13.58 -3.47 2.68
CA ALA A 184 14.06 -2.26 2.04
C ALA A 184 13.63 -2.24 0.57
N SER A 185 13.21 -1.06 0.12
CA SER A 185 12.77 -0.78 -1.25
C SER A 185 13.43 0.49 -1.76
N LEU A 186 13.80 0.49 -3.03
CA LEU A 186 14.31 1.69 -3.69
C LEU A 186 13.83 1.75 -5.14
N GLY A 187 13.23 2.89 -5.50
CA GLY A 187 12.66 3.14 -6.82
C GLY A 187 13.50 4.05 -7.71
N VAL A 188 13.15 4.12 -9.00
CA VAL A 188 13.66 5.10 -9.96
C VAL A 188 12.55 5.46 -10.95
N ALA A 189 12.41 6.74 -11.30
CA ALA A 189 11.50 7.19 -12.35
C ALA A 189 12.27 7.70 -13.57
N LEU A 190 11.73 7.37 -14.75
CA LEU A 190 12.15 7.93 -16.04
C LEU A 190 11.19 9.01 -16.52
N THR A 191 9.94 8.99 -16.04
CA THR A 191 8.90 9.94 -16.41
C THR A 191 7.95 10.17 -15.24
N PRO A 192 7.42 11.39 -15.08
CA PRO A 192 6.44 11.71 -14.04
C PRO A 192 5.06 11.09 -14.29
N ALA A 193 4.37 10.75 -13.21
CA ALA A 193 2.95 10.41 -13.27
C ALA A 193 2.10 11.67 -13.56
N THR A 194 0.96 11.46 -14.21
CA THR A 194 -0.06 12.51 -14.46
C THR A 194 -1.37 12.07 -13.82
N VAL A 195 -1.82 12.85 -12.83
CA VAL A 195 -3.13 12.66 -12.18
C VAL A 195 -4.23 13.08 -13.16
N PRO A 196 -5.24 12.24 -13.42
CA PRO A 196 -6.30 12.52 -14.39
C PRO A 196 -7.00 13.87 -14.18
N GLU A 197 -7.34 14.21 -12.94
CA GLU A 197 -8.03 15.46 -12.61
C GLU A 197 -7.14 16.70 -12.80
N VAL A 198 -5.85 16.58 -12.53
CA VAL A 198 -4.90 17.71 -12.57
C VAL A 198 -4.51 18.06 -14.01
N GLY A 199 -4.56 17.10 -14.94
CA GLY A 199 -4.34 17.40 -16.35
C GLY A 199 -2.86 17.45 -16.79
N LYS A 200 -1.92 17.58 -15.84
CA LYS A 200 -0.49 17.81 -16.06
C LYS A 200 0.39 16.93 -15.14
N PRO A 201 1.65 16.67 -15.50
CA PRO A 201 2.58 15.92 -14.66
C PRO A 201 2.79 16.55 -13.28
N GLY A 202 3.01 15.71 -12.26
CA GLY A 202 3.27 16.17 -10.89
C GLY A 202 4.63 16.88 -10.71
N PHE A 203 5.58 16.58 -11.58
CA PHE A 203 6.91 17.19 -11.65
C PHE A 203 7.46 17.06 -13.08
N GLU A 204 8.59 17.70 -13.37
CA GLU A 204 9.25 17.64 -14.68
C GLU A 204 10.60 16.90 -14.57
N LEU A 205 10.86 16.07 -15.58
CA LEU A 205 12.16 15.48 -15.92
C LEU A 205 12.39 15.72 -17.41
N ALA A 206 13.60 16.07 -17.81
CA ALA A 206 13.96 16.15 -19.22
C ALA A 206 13.99 14.76 -19.87
N ASP A 207 13.87 14.69 -21.19
CA ASP A 207 13.83 13.43 -21.97
C ASP A 207 15.06 12.52 -21.73
N ASN A 208 16.17 13.09 -21.28
CA ASN A 208 17.41 12.40 -21.00
C ASN A 208 17.71 12.26 -19.50
N GLU A 209 16.76 12.57 -18.61
CA GLU A 209 16.92 12.49 -17.15
C GLU A 209 16.19 11.31 -16.52
N LEU A 210 16.65 10.92 -15.34
CA LEU A 210 15.97 10.03 -14.40
C LEU A 210 16.07 10.59 -12.98
N GLU A 211 15.24 10.08 -12.07
CA GLU A 211 15.25 10.44 -10.66
C GLU A 211 15.22 9.17 -9.78
N TYR A 212 16.26 8.98 -8.96
CA TYR A 212 16.31 7.89 -7.99
C TYR A 212 15.56 8.23 -6.72
N GLY A 213 14.92 7.22 -6.15
CA GLY A 213 14.24 7.29 -4.87
C GLY A 213 12.99 8.17 -4.91
N ILE A 214 12.31 8.23 -6.05
CA ILE A 214 11.05 8.96 -6.14
C ILE A 214 9.96 8.26 -5.31
N GLY A 215 9.10 9.05 -4.68
CA GLY A 215 7.90 8.54 -4.01
C GLY A 215 6.81 8.13 -5.00
N ILE A 216 5.87 7.31 -4.54
CA ILE A 216 4.81 6.74 -5.40
C ILE A 216 3.78 7.80 -5.83
N HIS A 217 3.67 8.94 -5.13
CA HIS A 217 2.81 10.06 -5.53
C HIS A 217 3.57 11.14 -6.30
N GLY A 218 4.84 10.88 -6.67
CA GLY A 218 5.70 11.84 -7.34
C GLY A 218 6.46 12.77 -6.40
N GLU A 219 6.56 12.44 -5.12
CA GLU A 219 7.43 13.13 -4.18
C GLU A 219 8.89 13.02 -4.64
N SER A 220 9.64 14.14 -4.57
CA SER A 220 11.02 14.21 -5.04
C SER A 220 11.89 13.08 -4.50
N GLY A 221 12.80 12.63 -5.35
CA GLY A 221 13.83 11.68 -4.98
C GLY A 221 15.06 12.34 -4.39
N TYR A 222 16.10 11.53 -4.14
CA TYR A 222 17.36 12.04 -3.59
C TYR A 222 18.36 12.47 -4.66
N ARG A 223 18.21 11.99 -5.91
CA ARG A 223 19.17 12.30 -6.98
C ARG A 223 18.56 12.26 -8.37
N ARG A 224 18.67 13.38 -9.09
CA ARG A 224 18.39 13.50 -10.53
C ARG A 224 19.68 13.46 -11.33
N GLU A 225 19.70 12.72 -12.42
CA GLU A 225 20.85 12.66 -13.33
C GLU A 225 20.46 12.25 -14.75
N ASN A 226 21.40 12.34 -15.68
CA ASN A 226 21.19 11.81 -17.03
C ASN A 226 20.99 10.29 -17.01
N ILE A 227 20.10 9.80 -17.88
CA ILE A 227 19.82 8.38 -18.03
C ILE A 227 21.10 7.58 -18.32
N LYS A 228 21.29 6.52 -17.55
CA LYS A 228 22.40 5.57 -17.70
C LYS A 228 21.90 4.26 -18.29
N SER A 229 22.83 3.36 -18.61
CA SER A 229 22.46 1.99 -18.98
C SER A 229 21.67 1.32 -17.84
N SER A 230 20.74 0.43 -18.17
CA SER A 230 19.98 -0.35 -17.18
C SER A 230 20.90 -1.07 -16.17
N LYS A 231 22.07 -1.55 -16.61
CA LYS A 231 23.08 -2.15 -15.73
C LYS A 231 23.58 -1.18 -14.66
N ALA A 232 23.90 0.06 -15.03
CA ALA A 232 24.41 1.06 -14.10
C ALA A 232 23.32 1.52 -13.11
N ILE A 233 22.06 1.60 -13.57
CA ILE A 233 20.91 1.88 -12.70
C ILE A 233 20.74 0.75 -11.68
N ALA A 234 20.80 -0.52 -12.13
CA ALA A 234 20.71 -1.66 -11.23
C ALA A 234 21.88 -1.73 -10.23
N GLU A 235 23.10 -1.41 -10.66
CA GLU A 235 24.27 -1.33 -9.78
C GLU A 235 24.08 -0.29 -8.67
N GLU A 236 23.51 0.89 -8.97
CA GLU A 236 23.16 1.88 -7.96
C GLU A 236 22.13 1.31 -6.97
N LEU A 237 20.99 0.82 -7.47
CA LEU A 237 19.89 0.38 -6.62
C LEU A 237 20.32 -0.76 -5.68
N VAL A 238 21.03 -1.76 -6.23
CA VAL A 238 21.50 -2.92 -5.45
C VAL A 238 22.57 -2.49 -4.45
N SER A 239 23.46 -1.54 -4.79
CA SER A 239 24.47 -1.06 -3.85
C SER A 239 23.83 -0.38 -2.63
N GLN A 240 22.78 0.43 -2.85
CA GLN A 240 22.04 1.07 -1.77
C GLN A 240 21.32 0.06 -0.88
N LEU A 241 20.58 -0.88 -1.48
CA LEU A 241 19.91 -1.96 -0.74
C LEU A 241 20.89 -2.83 0.06
N LYS A 242 22.05 -3.12 -0.52
CA LYS A 242 23.11 -3.89 0.13
C LYS A 242 23.65 -3.18 1.37
N ASN A 243 23.85 -1.86 1.28
CA ASN A 243 24.35 -1.05 2.38
C ASN A 243 23.30 -0.95 3.50
N GLU A 244 22.04 -0.67 3.15
CA GLU A 244 20.95 -0.59 4.12
C GLU A 244 20.79 -1.89 4.92
N LEU A 245 20.70 -3.02 4.21
CA LEU A 245 20.44 -4.32 4.82
C LEU A 245 21.72 -5.02 5.29
N ASN A 246 22.87 -4.35 5.25
CA ASN A 246 24.18 -4.86 5.70
C ASN A 246 24.51 -6.29 5.21
N TRP A 247 24.34 -6.56 3.91
CA TRP A 247 24.42 -7.95 3.41
C TRP A 247 25.75 -8.63 3.75
N THR A 248 25.64 -9.86 4.23
CA THR A 248 26.75 -10.75 4.53
C THR A 248 26.67 -12.03 3.70
N GLN A 249 27.81 -12.73 3.60
CA GLN A 249 27.86 -14.00 2.87
C GLN A 249 26.99 -15.06 3.58
N GLY A 250 26.00 -15.57 2.88
CA GLY A 250 25.08 -16.61 3.39
C GLY A 250 23.67 -16.11 3.67
N ASP A 251 23.45 -14.79 3.65
CA ASP A 251 22.11 -14.20 3.75
C ASP A 251 21.20 -14.66 2.62
N ARG A 252 19.89 -14.70 2.92
CA ARG A 252 18.85 -15.10 1.98
C ARG A 252 17.84 -13.98 1.87
N PHE A 253 17.60 -13.53 0.64
CA PHE A 253 16.64 -12.47 0.33
C PHE A 253 15.53 -13.02 -0.55
N GLY A 254 14.31 -12.52 -0.32
CA GLY A 254 13.26 -12.52 -1.34
C GLY A 254 13.37 -11.26 -2.18
N CYS A 255 13.01 -11.35 -3.45
CA CYS A 255 12.89 -10.22 -4.36
C CYS A 255 11.55 -10.28 -5.09
#